data_AF-A0A7Y5DXD6-F1
#
_entry.id   AF-A0A7Y5DXD6-F1
#
_cell.length_a   1.000
_cell.length_b   1.000
_cell.length_c   1.000
_cell.angle_alpha   90.00
_cell.angle_beta   90.00
_cell.angle_gamma   90.00
#
_symmetry.space_group_name_H-M   'P 1'
#
loop_
_entity.id
_entity.type
_entity.pdbx_description
1 polymer ?
#
loop_
_entity_poly.entity_id
_entity_poly.type
_entity_poly.pdbx_seq_one_letter_code
_entity_poly.pdbx_strand_id
1 'polypeptide(L)'
;FGDCKDKTLLLVTMLRRLGIAADPVLVNTDLRAHLRAALPAPTAFDHVVVRLAVDGREVWVDPTRSEEFGPLGEDPLRYRVGLVVGRETKDLSEIAEAIGTEPLTRVVDTLRVSGGDATLESETTYRGRDASAMRDDLANVPRTKLEHHRLQQVASVYPKAERVGSLAVSDDVTKNVLVVRESYRLPEAASGGLEVRATHIRLLLSSASHQHRTTPLELEYPAFVQQEVRIFGAPLQVPDAIAVETPAFAFQYSGEALPDHLVLFFDYRARRESVDATDVEQHAKRVAEVIDALSPTLEPVPQAPPVKAPPKMAPPPRWMFVPIGFVALVILAAIVGPPARRVLRRRSALRYGGETALEASPVRDRDDAVARVAARKCSCGVRPTPAQVTFSEVRLGEDVVDAGRVTCGTCGLANVRYFKVPKSSA
;
A
#
# COMPACT_ATOMS: atom_id res chain seq x y z
N PHE A 1 -36.01 9.80 -1.78
CA PHE A 1 -36.07 8.37 -1.44
C PHE A 1 -36.69 7.62 -2.59
N GLY A 2 -36.28 6.38 -2.84
CA GLY A 2 -36.74 5.55 -3.95
C GLY A 2 -35.81 4.35 -4.13
N ASP A 3 -36.34 3.25 -4.68
CA ASP A 3 -35.58 2.03 -4.94
C ASP A 3 -34.77 2.13 -6.26
N CYS A 4 -34.20 1.02 -6.72
CA CYS A 4 -33.44 0.99 -7.98
C CYS A 4 -34.25 1.41 -9.20
N LYS A 5 -35.55 1.12 -9.22
CA LYS A 5 -36.46 1.40 -10.33
C LYS A 5 -36.81 2.88 -10.35
N ASP A 6 -37.11 3.46 -9.19
CA ASP A 6 -37.39 4.89 -9.04
C ASP A 6 -36.19 5.72 -9.50
N LYS A 7 -35.00 5.40 -8.99
CA LYS A 7 -33.76 6.14 -9.30
C LYS A 7 -33.35 5.99 -10.77
N THR A 8 -33.47 4.79 -11.32
CA THR A 8 -33.21 4.53 -12.76
C THR A 8 -34.19 5.29 -13.65
N LEU A 9 -35.49 5.23 -13.36
CA LEU A 9 -36.51 5.93 -14.14
C LEU A 9 -36.27 7.45 -14.13
N LEU A 10 -35.95 8.01 -12.96
CA LEU A 10 -35.62 9.43 -12.83
C LEU A 10 -34.40 9.80 -13.68
N LEU A 11 -33.29 9.06 -13.54
CA LEU A 11 -32.05 9.34 -14.26
C LEU A 11 -32.24 9.24 -15.79
N VAL A 12 -32.86 8.16 -16.26
CA VAL A 12 -33.14 7.97 -17.70
C VAL A 12 -34.03 9.08 -18.24
N THR A 13 -35.06 9.49 -17.49
CA THR A 13 -35.96 10.57 -17.91
C THR A 13 -35.21 11.89 -18.05
N MET A 14 -34.36 12.23 -17.09
CA MET A 14 -33.56 13.45 -17.12
C MET A 14 -32.57 13.45 -18.29
N LEU A 15 -31.83 12.36 -18.48
CA LEU A 15 -30.83 12.25 -19.54
C LEU A 15 -31.45 12.32 -20.94
N ARG A 16 -32.57 11.63 -21.16
CA ARG A 16 -33.30 11.70 -22.43
C ARG A 16 -33.81 13.11 -22.73
N ARG A 17 -34.24 13.86 -21.70
CA ARG A 17 -34.65 15.27 -21.85
C ARG A 17 -33.48 16.20 -22.18
N LEU A 18 -32.26 15.83 -21.83
CA LEU A 18 -31.02 16.52 -22.19
C LEU A 18 -30.44 16.06 -23.54
N GLY A 19 -31.13 15.15 -24.25
CA GLY A 19 -30.66 14.61 -25.54
C GLY A 19 -29.60 13.51 -25.41
N ILE A 20 -29.38 12.98 -24.21
CA ILE A 20 -28.44 11.87 -23.96
C ILE A 20 -29.23 10.55 -24.09
N ALA A 21 -28.75 9.66 -24.95
CA ALA A 21 -29.31 8.32 -25.07
C ALA A 21 -29.03 7.53 -23.79
N ALA A 22 -30.11 7.09 -23.15
CA ALA A 22 -30.06 6.35 -21.89
C ALA A 22 -31.13 5.26 -21.90
N ASP A 23 -30.75 4.03 -21.52
CA ASP A 23 -31.64 2.87 -21.50
C ASP A 23 -31.60 2.19 -20.13
N PRO A 24 -32.76 1.83 -19.55
CA PRO A 24 -32.81 0.94 -18.39
C PRO A 24 -32.27 -0.44 -18.74
N VAL A 25 -31.58 -1.07 -17.80
CA VAL A 25 -30.95 -2.37 -17.96
C VAL A 25 -31.29 -3.22 -16.75
N LEU A 26 -31.92 -4.37 -16.97
CA LEU A 26 -32.16 -5.34 -15.91
C LEU A 26 -30.89 -6.19 -15.71
N VAL A 27 -30.46 -6.32 -14.45
CA VAL A 27 -29.27 -7.08 -14.07
C VAL A 27 -29.58 -8.00 -12.89
N ASN A 28 -28.64 -8.90 -12.59
CA ASN A 28 -28.68 -9.74 -11.40
C ASN A 28 -27.42 -9.47 -10.57
N THR A 29 -27.59 -9.08 -9.30
CA THR A 29 -26.47 -8.70 -8.42
C THR A 29 -25.60 -9.89 -8.01
N ASP A 30 -26.19 -11.08 -8.02
CA ASP A 30 -25.59 -12.30 -7.47
C ASP A 30 -25.06 -13.22 -8.58
N LEU A 31 -25.89 -13.57 -9.56
CA LEU A 31 -25.52 -14.46 -10.68
C LEU A 31 -24.51 -13.83 -11.63
N ARG A 32 -24.57 -12.50 -11.83
CA ARG A 32 -23.66 -11.76 -12.72
C ARG A 32 -23.49 -12.47 -14.08
N ALA A 33 -22.28 -12.86 -14.45
CA ALA A 33 -21.99 -13.58 -15.69
C ALA A 33 -22.74 -14.92 -15.83
N HIS A 34 -23.01 -15.61 -14.72
CA HIS A 34 -23.74 -16.88 -14.70
C HIS A 34 -25.21 -16.74 -15.12
N LEU A 35 -25.75 -15.52 -15.18
CA LEU A 35 -27.10 -15.26 -15.70
C LEU A 35 -27.27 -15.74 -17.14
N ARG A 36 -26.18 -15.82 -17.94
CA ARG A 36 -26.21 -16.37 -19.31
C ARG A 36 -26.63 -17.84 -19.36
N ALA A 37 -26.38 -18.59 -18.29
CA ALA A 37 -26.72 -20.01 -18.18
C ALA A 37 -28.08 -20.24 -17.49
N ALA A 38 -28.72 -19.19 -16.98
CA ALA A 38 -30.01 -19.29 -16.33
C ALA A 38 -31.14 -19.51 -17.35
N LEU A 39 -32.17 -20.26 -16.95
CA LEU A 39 -33.38 -20.36 -17.75
C LEU A 39 -34.09 -18.99 -17.79
N PRO A 40 -34.67 -18.59 -18.94
CA PRO A 40 -35.42 -17.35 -19.03
C PRO A 40 -36.55 -17.30 -17.99
N ALA A 41 -36.53 -16.29 -17.13
CA ALA A 41 -37.57 -16.06 -16.14
C ALA A 41 -37.71 -14.54 -15.88
N PRO A 42 -38.95 -14.02 -15.70
CA PRO A 42 -39.16 -12.63 -15.31
C PRO A 42 -38.49 -12.26 -13.98
N THR A 43 -38.29 -13.24 -13.10
CA THR A 43 -37.65 -13.10 -11.79
C THR A 43 -36.13 -13.32 -11.83
N ALA A 44 -35.53 -13.49 -13.01
CA ALA A 44 -34.09 -13.68 -13.14
C ALA A 44 -33.26 -12.41 -12.87
N PHE A 45 -33.94 -11.25 -12.77
CA PHE A 45 -33.31 -9.95 -12.52
C PHE A 45 -33.80 -9.40 -11.17
N ASP A 46 -32.86 -8.98 -10.32
CA ASP A 46 -33.13 -8.42 -8.99
C ASP A 46 -32.88 -6.90 -8.93
N HIS A 47 -32.20 -6.34 -9.94
CA HIS A 47 -31.75 -4.95 -9.94
C HIS A 47 -31.88 -4.30 -11.31
N VAL A 48 -31.86 -2.96 -11.35
CA VAL A 48 -31.92 -2.18 -12.59
C VAL A 48 -30.93 -1.02 -12.54
N VAL A 49 -30.21 -0.87 -13.64
CA VAL A 49 -29.16 0.15 -13.85
C VAL A 49 -29.37 0.85 -15.18
N VAL A 50 -28.47 1.76 -15.56
CA VAL A 50 -28.60 2.57 -16.77
C VAL A 50 -27.41 2.38 -17.69
N ARG A 51 -27.70 2.12 -18.96
CA ARG A 51 -26.73 2.20 -20.07
C ARG A 51 -26.83 3.57 -20.74
N LEU A 52 -25.68 4.20 -20.98
CA LEU A 52 -25.54 5.53 -21.56
C LEU A 52 -24.68 5.48 -22.81
N ALA A 53 -24.95 6.36 -23.76
CA ALA A 53 -24.02 6.67 -24.85
C ALA A 53 -23.53 8.12 -24.72
N VAL A 54 -22.25 8.30 -24.36
CA VAL A 54 -21.61 9.61 -24.13
C VAL A 54 -20.31 9.65 -24.93
N ASP A 55 -20.11 10.70 -25.74
CA ASP A 55 -18.92 10.87 -26.58
C ASP A 55 -18.58 9.65 -27.47
N GLY A 56 -19.61 8.96 -27.96
CA GLY A 56 -19.47 7.75 -28.77
C GLY A 56 -19.02 6.51 -27.98
N ARG A 57 -18.99 6.58 -26.65
CA ARG A 57 -18.65 5.48 -25.75
C ARG A 57 -19.88 5.02 -24.99
N GLU A 58 -19.97 3.72 -24.81
CA GLU A 58 -20.97 3.11 -23.95
C GLU A 58 -20.48 3.18 -22.49
N VAL A 59 -21.34 3.65 -21.59
CA VAL A 59 -21.07 3.73 -20.16
C VAL A 59 -22.23 3.13 -19.40
N TRP A 60 -21.93 2.42 -18.32
CA TRP A 60 -22.92 1.79 -17.45
C TRP A 60 -22.86 2.44 -16.08
N VAL A 61 -23.99 2.91 -15.57
CA VAL A 61 -24.09 3.58 -14.26
C VAL A 61 -25.21 2.99 -13.43
N ASP A 62 -24.95 2.82 -12.14
CA ASP A 62 -25.95 2.40 -11.17
C ASP A 62 -26.35 3.60 -10.30
N PRO A 63 -27.53 4.18 -10.50
CA PRO A 63 -27.96 5.36 -9.75
C PRO A 63 -28.27 5.07 -8.27
N THR A 64 -28.19 3.81 -7.83
CA THR A 64 -28.33 3.44 -6.42
C THR A 64 -27.03 3.57 -5.64
N ARG A 65 -25.87 3.55 -6.32
CA ARG A 65 -24.56 3.78 -5.70
C ARG A 65 -24.47 5.23 -5.23
N SER A 66 -23.89 5.42 -4.05
CA SER A 66 -23.67 6.72 -3.42
C SER A 66 -22.18 6.94 -3.23
N GLU A 67 -21.77 8.18 -3.01
CA GLU A 67 -20.37 8.56 -2.79
C GLU A 67 -19.39 8.15 -3.91
N GLU A 68 -19.92 7.92 -5.12
CA GLU A 68 -19.15 7.63 -6.32
C GLU A 68 -18.77 8.94 -7.02
N PHE A 69 -17.46 9.15 -7.15
CA PHE A 69 -16.88 10.33 -7.78
C PHE A 69 -15.81 9.92 -8.78
N GLY A 70 -15.26 10.91 -9.49
CA GLY A 70 -14.20 10.73 -10.48
C GLY A 70 -14.72 10.76 -11.92
N PRO A 71 -13.83 10.44 -12.89
CA PRO A 71 -14.16 10.28 -14.29
C PRO A 71 -15.27 9.25 -14.52
N LEU A 72 -16.18 9.59 -15.44
CA LEU A 72 -17.26 8.71 -15.83
C LEU A 72 -16.71 7.40 -16.42
N GLY A 73 -17.11 6.27 -15.85
CA GLY A 73 -16.74 4.93 -16.31
C GLY A 73 -15.43 4.37 -15.74
N GLU A 74 -14.78 5.04 -14.78
CA GLU A 74 -13.55 4.53 -14.15
C GLU A 74 -13.78 3.33 -13.21
N ASP A 75 -14.99 3.18 -12.66
CA ASP A 75 -15.39 2.07 -11.80
C ASP A 75 -16.58 1.30 -12.42
N PRO A 76 -16.32 0.39 -13.38
CA PRO A 76 -17.38 -0.28 -14.12
C PRO A 76 -18.21 -1.21 -13.23
N LEU A 77 -19.48 -1.33 -13.60
CA LEU A 77 -20.41 -2.19 -12.89
C LEU A 77 -20.04 -3.68 -13.01
N ARG A 78 -20.07 -4.39 -11.90
CA ARG A 78 -19.63 -5.80 -11.80
C ARG A 78 -20.72 -6.82 -12.17
N TYR A 79 -21.82 -6.39 -12.78
CA TYR A 79 -22.92 -7.28 -13.14
C TYR A 79 -22.58 -8.18 -14.33
N ARG A 80 -21.53 -7.85 -15.10
CA ARG A 80 -20.97 -8.58 -16.26
C ARG A 80 -21.90 -8.74 -17.46
N VAL A 81 -23.21 -8.82 -17.25
CA VAL A 81 -24.25 -8.89 -18.27
C VAL A 81 -25.53 -8.18 -17.81
N GLY A 82 -26.32 -7.73 -18.77
CA GLY A 82 -27.63 -7.14 -18.50
C GLY A 82 -28.57 -7.19 -19.69
N LEU A 83 -29.88 -7.18 -19.41
CA LEU A 83 -30.92 -7.09 -20.43
C LEU A 83 -31.33 -5.63 -20.62
N VAL A 84 -30.91 -5.03 -21.72
CA VAL A 84 -31.33 -3.67 -22.09
C VAL A 84 -32.82 -3.68 -22.41
N VAL A 85 -33.59 -2.82 -21.74
CA VAL A 85 -35.05 -2.75 -21.94
C VAL A 85 -35.34 -2.04 -23.27
N GLY A 86 -35.68 -2.82 -24.29
CA GLY A 86 -35.99 -2.32 -25.64
C GLY A 86 -36.73 -3.34 -26.49
N ARG A 87 -37.51 -2.87 -27.48
CA ARG A 87 -38.30 -3.75 -28.36
C ARG A 87 -37.43 -4.66 -29.25
N GLU A 88 -36.23 -4.20 -29.56
CA GLU A 88 -35.29 -4.91 -30.43
C GLU A 88 -34.29 -5.78 -29.66
N THR A 89 -34.30 -5.74 -28.32
CA THR A 89 -33.37 -6.52 -27.50
C THR A 89 -33.75 -7.99 -27.53
N LYS A 90 -32.82 -8.86 -27.94
CA LYS A 90 -33.00 -10.31 -28.00
C LYS A 90 -32.07 -11.10 -27.09
N ASP A 91 -30.98 -10.48 -26.67
CA ASP A 91 -29.89 -11.11 -25.93
C ASP A 91 -29.41 -10.25 -24.77
N LEU A 92 -28.70 -10.88 -23.83
CA LEU A 92 -27.99 -10.18 -22.76
C LEU A 92 -26.78 -9.43 -23.35
N SER A 93 -26.74 -8.12 -23.10
CA SER A 93 -25.60 -7.26 -23.38
C SER A 93 -24.47 -7.53 -22.38
N GLU A 94 -23.23 -7.51 -22.86
CA GLU A 94 -22.07 -7.61 -22.00
C GLU A 94 -21.78 -6.26 -21.32
N ILE A 95 -21.45 -6.32 -20.04
CA ILE A 95 -20.97 -5.18 -19.27
C ILE A 95 -19.49 -5.44 -19.03
N ALA A 96 -18.65 -4.66 -19.70
CA ALA A 96 -17.21 -4.85 -19.67
C ALA A 96 -16.69 -4.76 -18.24
N GLU A 97 -15.84 -5.72 -17.87
CA GLU A 97 -15.06 -5.66 -16.65
C GLU A 97 -13.80 -4.80 -16.93
N ALA A 98 -13.50 -3.85 -16.05
CA ALA A 98 -12.18 -3.22 -16.03
C ALA A 98 -11.49 -3.57 -14.71
N ILE A 99 -10.37 -4.27 -14.85
CA ILE A 99 -9.46 -4.54 -13.74
C ILE A 99 -8.38 -3.47 -13.79
N GLY A 100 -8.34 -2.62 -12.77
CA GLY A 100 -7.28 -1.61 -12.65
C GLY A 100 -5.90 -2.24 -12.47
N THR A 101 -4.87 -1.56 -12.99
CA THR A 101 -3.47 -1.95 -12.78
C THR A 101 -2.89 -1.41 -11.47
N GLU A 102 -3.59 -0.46 -10.84
CA GLU A 102 -3.21 0.20 -9.59
C GLU A 102 -3.97 -0.40 -8.39
N PRO A 103 -3.36 -0.43 -7.19
CA PRO A 103 -4.03 -0.95 -6.00
C PRO A 103 -5.24 -0.09 -5.62
N LEU A 104 -6.36 -0.75 -5.35
CA LEU A 104 -7.58 -0.13 -4.82
C LEU A 104 -7.34 0.38 -3.40
N THR A 105 -6.58 -0.37 -2.61
CA THR A 105 -6.11 0.06 -1.29
C THR A 105 -4.60 -0.05 -1.20
N ARG A 106 -3.94 1.05 -0.81
CA ARG A 106 -2.51 1.09 -0.51
C ARG A 106 -2.28 1.60 0.91
N VAL A 107 -1.53 0.86 1.71
CA VAL A 107 -1.20 1.20 3.09
C VAL A 107 0.30 1.45 3.22
N VAL A 108 0.67 2.53 3.90
CA VAL A 108 2.06 2.80 4.28
C VAL A 108 2.11 3.00 5.79
N ASP A 109 2.71 2.05 6.48
CA ASP A 109 2.92 2.09 7.92
C ASP A 109 4.36 2.48 8.23
N THR A 110 4.55 3.44 9.11
CA THR A 110 5.86 3.84 9.63
C THR A 110 5.90 3.61 11.13
N LEU A 111 6.65 2.57 11.52
CA LEU A 111 6.95 2.21 12.90
C LEU A 111 8.30 2.80 13.31
N ARG A 112 8.33 3.48 14.46
CA ARG A 112 9.58 3.99 15.06
C ARG A 112 9.71 3.44 16.45
N VAL A 113 10.69 2.56 16.65
CA VAL A 113 10.94 1.88 17.92
C VAL A 113 11.93 2.69 18.76
N SER A 114 11.66 2.82 20.07
CA SER A 114 12.56 3.44 21.03
C SER A 114 12.33 2.86 22.43
N GLY A 115 13.38 2.32 23.06
CA GLY A 115 13.32 1.88 24.46
C GLY A 115 12.29 0.78 24.76
N GLY A 116 11.90 -0.03 23.77
CA GLY A 116 10.87 -1.07 23.90
C GLY A 116 9.46 -0.61 23.49
N ASP A 117 9.21 0.69 23.41
CA ASP A 117 7.99 1.28 22.88
C ASP A 117 8.11 1.53 21.36
N ALA A 118 6.98 1.80 20.70
CA ALA A 118 6.96 2.28 19.33
C ALA A 118 5.90 3.37 19.09
N THR A 119 6.06 4.12 18.00
CA THR A 119 4.98 4.91 17.41
C THR A 119 4.65 4.36 16.04
N LEU A 120 3.37 4.34 15.68
CA LEU A 120 2.88 3.98 14.35
C LEU A 120 2.22 5.19 13.70
N GLU A 121 2.70 5.57 12.52
CA GLU A 121 1.99 6.46 11.59
C GLU A 121 1.50 5.61 10.42
N SER A 122 0.20 5.60 10.17
CA SER A 122 -0.40 4.85 9.05
C SER A 122 -1.05 5.81 8.07
N GLU A 123 -0.74 5.65 6.78
CA GLU A 123 -1.41 6.33 5.67
C GLU A 123 -2.06 5.29 4.75
N THR A 124 -3.38 5.29 4.68
CA THR A 124 -4.14 4.44 3.76
C THR A 124 -4.70 5.28 2.63
N THR A 125 -4.33 4.94 1.40
CA THR A 125 -4.89 5.50 0.18
C THR A 125 -5.88 4.52 -0.43
N TYR A 126 -7.12 4.97 -0.57
CA TYR A 126 -8.20 4.29 -1.24
C TYR A 126 -8.43 4.89 -2.63
N ARG A 127 -8.74 4.05 -3.62
CA ARG A 127 -9.04 4.43 -5.01
C ARG A 127 -10.28 3.73 -5.51
N GLY A 128 -10.94 4.33 -6.49
CA GLY A 128 -12.08 3.71 -7.17
C GLY A 128 -13.18 3.34 -6.17
N ARG A 129 -13.68 2.11 -6.27
CA ARG A 129 -14.71 1.58 -5.36
C ARG A 129 -14.34 1.61 -3.88
N ASP A 130 -13.07 1.42 -3.52
CA ASP A 130 -12.63 1.44 -2.12
C ASP A 130 -12.68 2.86 -1.56
N ALA A 131 -12.43 3.88 -2.40
CA ALA A 131 -12.59 5.28 -2.01
C ALA A 131 -14.06 5.61 -1.80
N SER A 132 -14.94 5.18 -2.70
CA SER A 132 -16.40 5.35 -2.56
C SER A 132 -16.93 4.64 -1.31
N ALA A 133 -16.47 3.42 -1.02
CA ALA A 133 -16.85 2.69 0.19
C ALA A 133 -16.40 3.39 1.47
N MET A 134 -15.15 3.89 1.52
CA MET A 134 -14.65 4.63 2.68
C MET A 134 -15.37 5.98 2.84
N ARG A 135 -15.79 6.65 1.74
CA ARG A 135 -16.64 7.85 1.84
C ARG A 135 -18.01 7.53 2.42
N ASP A 136 -18.62 6.44 1.97
CA ASP A 136 -19.91 6.01 2.50
C ASP A 136 -19.84 5.71 4.01
N ASP A 137 -18.78 5.02 4.45
CA ASP A 137 -18.49 4.82 5.86
C ASP A 137 -18.34 6.17 6.61
N LEU A 138 -17.61 7.14 6.05
CA LEU A 138 -17.44 8.46 6.68
C LEU A 138 -18.74 9.27 6.73
N ALA A 139 -19.64 9.09 5.77
CA ALA A 139 -20.94 9.75 5.72
C ALA A 139 -21.95 9.13 6.70
N ASN A 140 -21.91 7.80 6.85
CA ASN A 140 -22.94 7.05 7.57
C ASN A 140 -22.51 6.59 8.98
N VAL A 141 -21.20 6.50 9.26
CA VAL A 141 -20.67 6.07 10.56
C VAL A 141 -20.12 7.26 11.33
N PRO A 142 -20.58 7.53 12.58
CA PRO A 142 -19.98 8.55 13.41
C PRO A 142 -18.47 8.36 13.53
N ARG A 143 -17.70 9.41 13.27
CA ARG A 143 -16.23 9.37 13.25
C ARG A 143 -15.62 8.75 14.51
N THR A 144 -16.21 8.96 15.67
CA THR A 144 -15.76 8.37 16.93
C THR A 144 -15.86 6.84 16.94
N LYS A 145 -16.86 6.25 16.29
CA LYS A 145 -16.99 4.80 16.12
C LYS A 145 -15.93 4.26 15.16
N LEU A 146 -15.70 4.94 14.04
CA LEU A 146 -14.65 4.57 13.10
C LEU A 146 -13.27 4.58 13.78
N GLU A 147 -12.96 5.68 14.48
CA GLU A 147 -11.72 5.82 15.25
C GLU A 147 -11.58 4.75 16.34
N HIS A 148 -12.67 4.37 17.01
CA HIS A 148 -12.67 3.29 18.00
C HIS A 148 -12.39 1.92 17.37
N HIS A 149 -13.07 1.60 16.26
CA HIS A 149 -12.84 0.34 15.54
C HIS A 149 -11.39 0.22 15.05
N ARG A 150 -10.82 1.30 14.50
CA ARG A 150 -9.41 1.35 14.08
C ARG A 150 -8.45 1.12 15.26
N LEU A 151 -8.71 1.76 16.39
CA LEU A 151 -7.92 1.52 17.60
C LEU A 151 -8.03 0.07 18.08
N GLN A 152 -9.21 -0.55 18.01
CA GLN A 152 -9.38 -1.97 18.36
C GLN A 152 -8.58 -2.89 17.43
N GLN A 153 -8.52 -2.58 16.13
CA GLN A 153 -7.70 -3.33 15.18
C GLN A 153 -6.21 -3.23 15.53
N VAL A 154 -5.69 -2.04 15.83
CA VAL A 154 -4.31 -1.86 16.28
C VAL A 154 -4.07 -2.54 17.64
N ALA A 155 -5.02 -2.42 18.57
CA ALA A 155 -4.93 -3.01 19.91
C ALA A 155 -4.97 -4.55 19.90
N SER A 156 -5.50 -5.16 18.83
CA SER A 156 -5.45 -6.61 18.62
C SER A 156 -4.04 -7.15 18.33
N VAL A 157 -3.08 -6.27 18.01
CA VAL A 157 -1.64 -6.56 17.88
C VAL A 157 -0.90 -5.99 19.09
N TYR A 158 -1.21 -4.76 19.47
CA TYR A 158 -0.53 -4.03 20.53
C TYR A 158 -1.53 -3.65 21.64
N PRO A 159 -1.75 -4.50 22.66
CA PRO A 159 -2.85 -4.32 23.63
C PRO A 159 -2.89 -2.98 24.38
N LYS A 160 -1.74 -2.31 24.51
CA LYS A 160 -1.60 -1.01 25.17
C LYS A 160 -1.66 0.18 24.20
N ALA A 161 -2.04 -0.03 22.94
CA ALA A 161 -2.08 1.01 21.92
C ALA A 161 -2.96 2.19 22.33
N GLU A 162 -2.47 3.40 22.08
CA GLU A 162 -3.19 4.65 22.31
C GLU A 162 -3.20 5.47 21.02
N ARG A 163 -4.37 5.95 20.60
CA ARG A 163 -4.46 6.85 19.45
C ARG A 163 -3.91 8.23 19.79
N VAL A 164 -3.17 8.81 18.86
CA VAL A 164 -2.63 10.18 18.94
C VAL A 164 -3.41 11.07 17.98
N GLY A 165 -4.20 11.99 18.53
CA GLY A 165 -5.02 12.91 17.74
C GLY A 165 -6.25 12.25 17.11
N SER A 166 -6.82 12.94 16.12
CA SER A 166 -8.02 12.51 15.40
C SER A 166 -7.68 12.01 14.00
N LEU A 167 -8.55 11.18 13.41
CA LEU A 167 -8.38 10.65 12.06
C LEU A 167 -8.28 11.74 10.98
N ALA A 168 -7.16 11.90 10.30
CA ALA A 168 -7.07 12.91 9.23
C ALA A 168 -7.52 12.33 7.89
N VAL A 169 -8.42 13.03 7.19
CA VAL A 169 -8.96 12.61 5.88
C VAL A 169 -8.66 13.67 4.83
N SER A 170 -8.19 13.24 3.67
CA SER A 170 -7.98 14.07 2.48
C SER A 170 -8.68 13.40 1.31
N ASP A 171 -9.59 14.11 0.65
CA ASP A 171 -10.42 13.55 -0.41
C ASP A 171 -10.25 14.34 -1.72
N ASP A 172 -9.76 13.67 -2.76
CA ASP A 172 -9.70 14.15 -4.14
C ASP A 172 -10.81 13.46 -4.94
N VAL A 173 -12.00 14.05 -4.87
CA VAL A 173 -13.19 13.55 -5.58
C VAL A 173 -13.02 13.58 -7.10
N THR A 174 -12.18 14.47 -7.65
CA THR A 174 -11.95 14.54 -9.09
C THR A 174 -11.18 13.33 -9.61
N LYS A 175 -10.31 12.74 -8.79
CA LYS A 175 -9.55 11.52 -9.14
C LYS A 175 -10.10 10.24 -8.50
N ASN A 176 -11.19 10.35 -7.76
CA ASN A 176 -11.72 9.28 -6.92
C ASN A 176 -10.65 8.66 -5.98
N VAL A 177 -9.90 9.52 -5.28
CA VAL A 177 -8.85 9.09 -4.34
C VAL A 177 -9.13 9.67 -2.95
N LEU A 178 -9.19 8.80 -1.94
CA LEU A 178 -9.35 9.21 -0.55
C LEU A 178 -8.16 8.71 0.28
N VAL A 179 -7.55 9.60 1.06
CA VAL A 179 -6.41 9.28 1.92
C VAL A 179 -6.80 9.49 3.37
N VAL A 180 -6.62 8.44 4.18
CA VAL A 180 -6.80 8.43 5.63
C VAL A 180 -5.44 8.34 6.30
N ARG A 181 -5.21 9.18 7.31
CA ARG A 181 -4.00 9.17 8.14
C ARG A 181 -4.34 9.06 9.61
N GLU A 182 -3.60 8.20 10.29
CA GLU A 182 -3.76 7.92 11.71
C GLU A 182 -2.40 7.74 12.40
N SER A 183 -2.39 7.94 13.71
CA SER A 183 -1.16 7.87 14.51
C SER A 183 -1.44 7.24 15.86
N TYR A 184 -0.50 6.42 16.34
CA TYR A 184 -0.62 5.66 17.57
C TYR A 184 0.68 5.66 18.37
N ARG A 185 0.57 5.66 19.70
CA ARG A 185 1.65 5.19 20.59
C ARG A 185 1.39 3.73 20.90
N LEU A 186 2.47 2.95 20.91
CA LEU A 186 2.45 1.52 21.13
C LEU A 186 3.44 1.19 22.27
N PRO A 187 3.03 1.38 23.54
CA PRO A 187 3.84 1.01 24.69
C PRO A 187 4.18 -0.48 24.67
N GLU A 188 5.43 -0.81 25.02
CA GLU A 188 5.99 -2.16 25.11
C GLU A 188 5.96 -3.00 23.81
N ALA A 189 5.61 -2.39 22.67
CA ALA A 189 5.39 -3.07 21.40
C ALA A 189 6.59 -3.84 20.85
N ALA A 190 7.82 -3.52 21.30
CA ALA A 190 9.05 -4.16 20.87
C ALA A 190 9.76 -4.94 22.01
N SER A 191 9.10 -5.20 23.14
CA SER A 191 9.74 -5.79 24.33
C SER A 191 10.10 -7.28 24.22
N GLY A 192 9.71 -7.95 23.12
CA GLY A 192 9.95 -9.37 22.88
C GLY A 192 10.04 -9.73 21.40
N GLY A 193 10.40 -8.77 20.55
CA GLY A 193 10.17 -8.81 19.11
C GLY A 193 9.08 -7.83 18.70
N LEU A 194 8.95 -7.59 17.40
CA LEU A 194 7.96 -6.68 16.84
C LEU A 194 7.04 -7.45 15.90
N GLU A 195 5.78 -7.64 16.29
CA GLU A 195 4.76 -8.18 15.39
C GLU A 195 4.34 -7.09 14.39
N VAL A 196 4.27 -7.44 13.11
CA VAL A 196 3.71 -6.61 12.04
C VAL A 196 2.48 -7.31 11.52
N ARG A 197 1.40 -6.58 11.20
CA ARG A 197 0.17 -7.19 10.68
C ARG A 197 -0.36 -6.48 9.43
N ALA A 198 -0.52 -7.23 8.34
CA ALA A 198 -1.10 -6.75 7.10
C ALA A 198 -2.64 -6.84 7.11
N THR A 199 -3.27 -6.00 7.94
CA THR A 199 -4.71 -6.10 8.30
C THR A 199 -5.64 -5.99 7.10
N HIS A 200 -5.37 -5.09 6.15
CA HIS A 200 -6.25 -4.91 4.98
C HIS A 200 -6.31 -6.15 4.09
N ILE A 201 -5.19 -6.85 3.91
CA ILE A 201 -5.15 -8.11 3.16
C ILE A 201 -5.85 -9.22 3.98
N ARG A 202 -5.61 -9.28 5.29
CA ARG A 202 -6.23 -10.28 6.17
C ARG A 202 -7.76 -10.22 6.16
N LEU A 203 -8.34 -9.02 6.10
CA LEU A 203 -9.80 -8.84 6.03
C LEU A 203 -10.39 -9.49 4.76
N LEU A 204 -9.71 -9.40 3.62
CA LEU A 204 -10.15 -10.03 2.36
C LEU A 204 -10.17 -11.56 2.42
N LEU A 205 -9.28 -12.15 3.23
CA LEU A 205 -9.11 -13.60 3.35
C LEU A 205 -9.99 -14.24 4.43
N SER A 206 -10.63 -13.42 5.28
CA SER A 206 -11.34 -13.88 6.48
C SER A 206 -12.62 -14.68 6.20
N SER A 207 -13.17 -14.61 4.98
CA SER A 207 -14.40 -15.27 4.55
C SER A 207 -14.21 -16.72 4.02
N ALA A 208 -12.97 -17.17 3.80
CA ALA A 208 -12.67 -18.45 3.12
C ALA A 208 -12.61 -19.69 4.04
N SER A 209 -13.10 -19.61 5.28
CA SER A 209 -12.84 -20.61 6.34
C SER A 209 -13.74 -21.86 6.32
N HIS A 210 -14.69 -21.99 5.41
CA HIS A 210 -15.58 -23.16 5.34
C HIS A 210 -15.07 -24.23 4.36
N GLN A 211 -14.44 -25.27 4.91
CA GLN A 211 -13.72 -26.32 4.17
C GLN A 211 -14.63 -27.32 3.42
N HIS A 212 -15.94 -27.35 3.70
CA HIS A 212 -16.89 -28.24 3.03
C HIS A 212 -18.00 -27.44 2.38
N ARG A 213 -17.99 -27.37 1.06
CA ARG A 213 -19.01 -26.68 0.25
C ARG A 213 -19.42 -27.55 -0.92
N THR A 214 -20.71 -27.55 -1.23
CA THR A 214 -21.28 -28.14 -2.45
C THR A 214 -21.54 -27.10 -3.53
N THR A 215 -21.33 -25.82 -3.23
CA THR A 215 -21.49 -24.69 -4.13
C THR A 215 -20.20 -23.87 -4.20
N PRO A 216 -19.97 -23.12 -5.29
CA PRO A 216 -18.82 -22.23 -5.40
C PRO A 216 -18.69 -21.28 -4.20
N LEU A 217 -17.46 -20.88 -3.92
CA LEU A 217 -17.12 -19.87 -2.93
C LEU A 217 -16.93 -18.54 -3.66
N GLU A 218 -17.71 -17.51 -3.30
CA GLU A 218 -17.52 -16.15 -3.80
C GLU A 218 -16.30 -15.50 -3.12
N LEU A 219 -15.54 -14.74 -3.90
CA LEU A 219 -14.40 -13.94 -3.46
C LEU A 219 -14.67 -12.46 -3.65
N GLU A 220 -14.07 -11.62 -2.80
CA GLU A 220 -14.06 -10.18 -3.03
C GLU A 220 -13.24 -9.88 -4.29
N TYR A 221 -13.91 -9.39 -5.33
CA TYR A 221 -13.30 -9.15 -6.63
C TYR A 221 -13.93 -7.96 -7.38
N PRO A 222 -13.15 -7.13 -8.09
CA PRO A 222 -11.69 -7.12 -8.06
C PRO A 222 -11.18 -6.67 -6.69
N ALA A 223 -10.04 -7.22 -6.29
CA ALA A 223 -9.33 -6.81 -5.08
C ALA A 223 -7.84 -6.72 -5.39
N PHE A 224 -7.24 -5.56 -5.09
CA PHE A 224 -5.80 -5.36 -5.21
C PHE A 224 -5.33 -4.44 -4.08
N VAL A 225 -4.56 -5.03 -3.16
CA VAL A 225 -4.11 -4.37 -1.93
C VAL A 225 -2.60 -4.46 -1.81
N GLN A 226 -1.97 -3.34 -1.51
CA GLN A 226 -0.54 -3.25 -1.22
C GLN A 226 -0.31 -2.64 0.15
N GLN A 227 0.64 -3.19 0.90
CA GLN A 227 1.07 -2.62 2.18
C GLN A 227 2.59 -2.59 2.27
N GLU A 228 3.11 -1.42 2.63
CA GLU A 228 4.52 -1.19 2.92
C GLU A 228 4.67 -0.84 4.40
N VAL A 229 5.54 -1.56 5.12
CA VAL A 229 5.82 -1.31 6.53
C VAL A 229 7.27 -0.93 6.70
N ARG A 230 7.53 0.27 7.22
CA ARG A 230 8.86 0.82 7.46
C ARG A 230 9.15 0.83 8.95
N ILE A 231 10.23 0.19 9.37
CA ILE A 231 10.55 0.00 10.78
C ILE A 231 11.91 0.60 11.10
N PHE A 232 11.90 1.70 11.84
CA PHE A 232 13.08 2.44 12.27
C PHE A 232 13.43 2.13 13.73
N GLY A 233 14.72 2.22 14.08
CA GLY A 233 15.16 2.23 15.47
C GLY A 233 15.25 0.85 16.14
N ALA A 234 15.07 -0.23 15.39
CA ALA A 234 15.28 -1.60 15.86
C ALA A 234 16.05 -2.42 14.83
N PRO A 235 17.19 -3.04 15.19
CA PRO A 235 17.85 -4.02 14.33
C PRO A 235 17.06 -5.33 14.39
N LEU A 236 16.24 -5.59 13.36
CA LEU A 236 15.38 -6.76 13.27
C LEU A 236 15.89 -7.71 12.16
N GLN A 237 15.69 -9.01 12.35
CA GLN A 237 15.99 -9.99 11.31
C GLN A 237 15.05 -9.78 10.12
N VAL A 238 15.61 -9.94 8.92
CA VAL A 238 14.81 -9.91 7.69
C VAL A 238 14.15 -11.27 7.54
N PRO A 239 12.81 -11.34 7.49
CA PRO A 239 12.10 -12.58 7.28
C PRO A 239 12.22 -13.06 5.84
N ASP A 240 12.10 -14.37 5.63
CA ASP A 240 12.14 -14.96 4.31
C ASP A 240 10.97 -14.48 3.44
N ALA A 241 11.25 -14.26 2.15
CA ALA A 241 10.23 -13.89 1.19
C ALA A 241 9.29 -15.08 0.92
N ILE A 242 8.00 -14.79 0.77
CA ILE A 242 6.95 -15.77 0.49
C ILE A 242 6.19 -15.34 -0.75
N ALA A 243 5.91 -16.29 -1.64
CA ALA A 243 5.05 -16.07 -2.80
C ALA A 243 4.05 -17.22 -2.91
N VAL A 244 2.77 -16.88 -2.96
CA VAL A 244 1.65 -17.81 -3.06
C VAL A 244 0.86 -17.47 -4.31
N GLU A 245 1.10 -18.25 -5.36
CA GLU A 245 0.42 -18.12 -6.64
C GLU A 245 -0.67 -19.18 -6.79
N THR A 246 -1.89 -18.75 -7.13
CA THR A 246 -3.02 -19.65 -7.41
C THR A 246 -3.84 -19.12 -8.60
N PRO A 247 -4.75 -19.95 -9.15
CA PRO A 247 -5.72 -19.46 -10.13
C PRO A 247 -6.67 -18.38 -9.60
N ALA A 248 -6.93 -18.35 -8.28
CA ALA A 248 -7.90 -17.47 -7.63
C ALA A 248 -7.30 -16.15 -7.13
N PHE A 249 -6.04 -16.16 -6.71
CA PHE A 249 -5.31 -14.99 -6.22
C PHE A 249 -3.79 -15.15 -6.35
N ALA A 250 -3.09 -14.03 -6.26
CA ALA A 250 -1.65 -13.93 -6.07
C ALA A 250 -1.36 -13.19 -4.75
N PHE A 251 -0.41 -13.69 -3.97
CA PHE A 251 0.11 -13.02 -2.79
C PHE A 251 1.63 -13.05 -2.79
N GLN A 252 2.23 -11.93 -2.41
CA GLN A 252 3.67 -11.83 -2.19
C GLN A 252 3.98 -11.09 -0.89
N TYR A 253 5.00 -11.59 -0.21
CA TYR A 253 5.63 -10.97 0.94
C TYR A 253 7.14 -10.93 0.76
N SER A 254 7.77 -9.81 1.10
CA SER A 254 9.23 -9.70 1.12
C SER A 254 9.71 -8.69 2.16
N GLY A 255 10.94 -8.87 2.63
CA GLY A 255 11.62 -7.93 3.52
C GLY A 255 12.96 -7.48 2.96
N GLU A 256 13.33 -6.22 3.18
CA GLU A 256 14.64 -5.68 2.84
C GLU A 256 15.20 -4.87 4.02
N ALA A 257 16.37 -5.27 4.54
CA ALA A 257 17.12 -4.47 5.50
C ALA A 257 17.84 -3.33 4.78
N LEU A 258 17.40 -2.10 5.05
CA LEU A 258 18.07 -0.88 4.67
C LEU A 258 19.00 -0.42 5.81
N PRO A 259 19.93 0.52 5.55
CA PRO A 259 20.92 0.95 6.54
C PRO A 259 20.34 1.55 7.83
N ASP A 260 19.19 2.20 7.73
CA ASP A 260 18.52 2.93 8.80
C ASP A 260 17.17 2.33 9.22
N HIS A 261 16.61 1.41 8.42
CA HIS A 261 15.33 0.77 8.68
C HIS A 261 15.14 -0.56 7.96
N LEU A 262 14.19 -1.36 8.42
CA LEU A 262 13.67 -2.52 7.71
C LEU A 262 12.42 -2.11 6.92
N VAL A 263 12.30 -2.58 5.69
CA VAL A 263 11.08 -2.45 4.88
C VAL A 263 10.48 -3.83 4.69
N LEU A 264 9.19 -4.00 5.02
CA LEU A 264 8.39 -5.15 4.62
C LEU A 264 7.39 -4.71 3.56
N PHE A 265 7.18 -5.58 2.57
CA PHE A 265 6.24 -5.35 1.49
C PHE A 265 5.29 -6.53 1.35
N PHE A 266 4.00 -6.23 1.31
CA PHE A 266 2.92 -7.18 1.11
C PHE A 266 2.10 -6.75 -0.11
N ASP A 267 1.81 -7.72 -0.99
CA ASP A 267 1.01 -7.54 -2.19
C ASP A 267 -0.02 -8.65 -2.27
N TYR A 268 -1.28 -8.30 -2.51
CA TYR A 268 -2.36 -9.25 -2.72
C TYR A 268 -3.24 -8.81 -3.88
N ARG A 269 -3.49 -9.73 -4.81
CA ARG A 269 -4.41 -9.51 -5.94
C ARG A 269 -5.33 -10.71 -6.12
N ALA A 270 -6.65 -10.47 -6.09
CA ALA A 270 -7.63 -11.44 -6.53
C ALA A 270 -7.62 -11.54 -8.06
N ARG A 271 -7.70 -12.77 -8.59
CA ARG A 271 -7.66 -13.08 -10.03
C ARG A 271 -9.00 -13.55 -10.58
N ARG A 272 -9.93 -13.94 -9.71
CA ARG A 272 -11.27 -14.41 -10.05
C ARG A 272 -12.25 -14.02 -8.95
N GLU A 273 -13.53 -13.95 -9.32
CA GLU A 273 -14.64 -13.65 -8.40
C GLU A 273 -15.15 -14.87 -7.62
N SER A 274 -14.74 -16.08 -7.99
CA SER A 274 -15.16 -17.30 -7.31
C SER A 274 -14.17 -18.45 -7.45
N VAL A 275 -14.33 -19.44 -6.57
CA VAL A 275 -13.63 -20.73 -6.57
C VAL A 275 -14.67 -21.84 -6.66
N ASP A 276 -14.46 -22.79 -7.57
CA ASP A 276 -15.34 -23.94 -7.73
C ASP A 276 -15.36 -24.81 -6.47
N ALA A 277 -16.50 -25.45 -6.19
CA ALA A 277 -16.70 -26.25 -4.99
C ALA A 277 -15.63 -27.34 -4.80
N THR A 278 -15.14 -27.93 -5.89
CA THR A 278 -14.08 -28.96 -5.89
C THR A 278 -12.72 -28.44 -5.43
N ASP A 279 -12.48 -27.14 -5.57
CA ASP A 279 -11.18 -26.51 -5.34
C ASP A 279 -11.13 -25.76 -3.99
N VAL A 280 -12.27 -25.63 -3.29
CA VAL A 280 -12.40 -24.88 -2.02
C VAL A 280 -11.45 -25.39 -0.94
N GLU A 281 -11.29 -26.70 -0.79
CA GLU A 281 -10.39 -27.26 0.23
C GLU A 281 -8.93 -26.87 -0.03
N GLN A 282 -8.50 -26.95 -1.31
CA GLN A 282 -7.16 -26.53 -1.71
C GLN A 282 -6.99 -25.01 -1.54
N HIS A 283 -8.00 -24.23 -1.93
CA HIS A 283 -8.00 -22.79 -1.76
C HIS A 283 -7.85 -22.40 -0.28
N ALA A 284 -8.61 -23.02 0.63
CA ALA A 284 -8.53 -22.75 2.07
C ALA A 284 -7.13 -23.03 2.65
N LYS A 285 -6.45 -24.09 2.19
CA LYS A 285 -5.06 -24.39 2.58
C LYS A 285 -4.10 -23.29 2.14
N ARG A 286 -4.24 -22.79 0.90
CA ARG A 286 -3.42 -21.68 0.39
C ARG A 286 -3.72 -20.36 1.08
N VAL A 287 -4.98 -20.12 1.47
CA VAL A 287 -5.36 -18.95 2.27
C VAL A 287 -4.75 -19.01 3.67
N ALA A 288 -4.75 -20.18 4.33
CA ALA A 288 -4.13 -20.33 5.65
C ALA A 288 -2.62 -20.01 5.62
N GLU A 289 -1.90 -20.49 4.60
CA GLU A 289 -0.49 -20.17 4.38
C GLU A 289 -0.25 -18.66 4.23
N VAL A 290 -1.13 -17.94 3.53
CA VAL A 290 -1.05 -16.48 3.44
C VAL A 290 -1.35 -15.83 4.79
N ILE A 291 -2.40 -16.25 5.50
CA ILE A 291 -2.78 -15.67 6.80
C ILE A 291 -1.62 -15.77 7.80
N ASP A 292 -0.92 -16.89 7.84
CA ASP A 292 0.27 -17.08 8.68
C ASP A 292 1.39 -16.10 8.31
N ALA A 293 1.58 -15.83 7.01
CA ALA A 293 2.54 -14.86 6.49
C ALA A 293 2.14 -13.39 6.69
N LEU A 294 0.87 -13.07 6.97
CA LEU A 294 0.39 -11.69 7.15
C LEU A 294 0.68 -11.10 8.54
N SER A 295 1.14 -11.92 9.49
CA SER A 295 1.43 -11.48 10.87
C SER A 295 2.84 -11.85 11.33
N PRO A 296 3.92 -11.51 10.58
CA PRO A 296 5.27 -11.90 10.94
C PRO A 296 5.68 -11.26 12.27
N THR A 297 6.25 -12.07 13.17
CA THR A 297 6.92 -11.58 14.37
C THR A 297 8.40 -11.44 14.07
N LEU A 298 8.91 -10.21 14.11
CA LEU A 298 10.29 -9.91 13.80
C LEU A 298 11.14 -9.98 15.07
N GLU A 299 12.13 -10.87 15.04
CA GLU A 299 13.08 -11.02 16.14
C GLU A 299 14.20 -9.97 16.06
N PRO A 300 14.73 -9.51 17.19
CA PRO A 300 15.96 -8.72 17.22
C PRO A 300 17.12 -9.48 16.56
N VAL A 301 17.99 -8.76 15.85
CA VAL A 301 19.26 -9.34 15.40
C VAL A 301 20.08 -9.70 16.64
N PRO A 302 20.56 -10.96 16.77
CA PRO A 302 21.40 -11.35 17.89
C PRO A 302 22.61 -10.43 17.96
N GLN A 303 22.74 -9.67 19.05
CA GLN A 303 23.97 -8.92 19.28
C GLN A 303 25.08 -9.94 19.56
N ALA A 304 26.13 -9.94 18.73
CA ALA A 304 27.34 -10.69 19.05
C ALA A 304 27.79 -10.29 20.47
N PRO A 305 28.18 -11.24 21.33
CA PRO A 305 28.68 -10.90 22.66
C PRO A 305 29.81 -9.88 22.49
N PRO A 306 29.89 -8.85 23.35
CA PRO A 306 30.92 -7.84 23.24
C PRO A 306 32.27 -8.55 23.17
N VAL A 307 32.99 -8.36 22.06
CA VAL A 307 34.36 -8.85 21.93
C VAL A 307 35.10 -8.30 23.14
N LYS A 308 35.56 -9.18 24.04
CA LYS A 308 36.39 -8.78 25.17
C LYS A 308 37.51 -7.93 24.60
N ALA A 309 37.54 -6.65 24.99
CA ALA A 309 38.63 -5.77 24.62
C ALA A 309 39.94 -6.50 24.95
N PRO A 310 40.92 -6.51 24.03
CA PRO A 310 42.22 -7.08 24.36
C PRO A 310 42.71 -6.44 25.67
N PRO A 311 43.34 -7.21 26.57
CA PRO A 311 43.82 -6.68 27.83
C PRO A 311 44.64 -5.43 27.54
N LYS A 312 44.31 -4.32 28.22
CA LYS A 312 45.03 -3.06 28.07
C LYS A 312 46.52 -3.35 28.26
N MET A 313 47.30 -3.25 27.19
CA MET A 313 48.75 -3.22 27.32
C MET A 313 49.09 -2.08 28.27
N ALA A 314 49.89 -2.39 29.29
CA ALA A 314 50.38 -1.41 30.23
C ALA A 314 51.00 -0.23 29.46
N PRO A 315 50.68 1.03 29.82
CA PRO A 315 51.32 2.16 29.16
C PRO A 315 52.84 2.08 29.38
N PRO A 316 53.65 2.38 28.36
CA PRO A 316 55.11 2.45 28.56
C PRO A 316 55.44 3.54 29.59
N PRO A 317 56.56 3.38 30.32
CA PRO A 317 56.87 4.20 31.48
C PRO A 317 57.04 5.69 31.13
N ARG A 318 56.45 6.54 31.98
CA ARG A 318 56.25 7.99 31.81
C ARG A 318 57.52 8.82 32.10
N TRP A 319 58.64 8.55 31.43
CA TRP A 319 59.86 9.36 31.53
C TRP A 319 60.40 9.87 30.18
N MET A 320 59.62 9.71 29.12
CA MET A 320 59.84 10.39 27.85
C MET A 320 58.59 11.25 27.60
N PHE A 321 58.79 12.52 27.21
CA PHE A 321 57.79 13.59 27.00
C PHE A 321 57.60 14.62 28.13
N VAL A 322 58.46 15.65 28.09
CA VAL A 322 58.20 17.03 28.53
C VAL A 322 58.96 17.94 27.53
N PRO A 323 58.50 19.12 27.08
CA PRO A 323 57.13 19.53 26.69
C PRO A 323 57.12 20.27 25.31
N ILE A 324 56.26 19.88 24.36
CA ILE A 324 55.91 20.75 23.21
C ILE A 324 54.40 20.89 23.20
N GLY A 325 53.89 21.70 24.12
CA GLY A 325 52.46 21.82 24.36
C GLY A 325 52.12 23.16 24.97
N PHE A 326 52.52 24.26 24.34
CA PHE A 326 52.05 25.60 24.76
C PHE A 326 51.89 26.64 23.64
N VAL A 327 52.11 26.31 22.35
CA VAL A 327 52.02 27.31 21.26
C VAL A 327 50.83 27.11 20.31
N ALA A 328 50.15 25.96 20.32
CA ALA A 328 49.05 25.70 19.37
C ALA A 328 47.64 26.14 19.86
N LEU A 329 47.47 26.50 21.13
CA LEU A 329 46.14 26.80 21.69
C LEU A 329 45.72 28.28 21.65
N VAL A 330 46.59 29.17 21.18
CA VAL A 330 46.32 30.64 21.16
C VAL A 330 46.00 31.17 19.75
N ILE A 331 46.23 30.38 18.68
CA ILE A 331 46.01 30.83 17.29
C ILE A 331 44.62 30.44 16.73
N LEU A 332 43.90 29.48 17.33
CA LEU A 332 42.58 29.05 16.82
C LEU A 332 41.37 29.83 17.40
N ALA A 333 41.58 30.75 18.34
CA ALA A 333 40.51 31.51 18.98
C ALA A 333 40.24 32.89 18.34
N ALA A 334 40.92 33.24 17.24
CA ALA A 334 40.80 34.55 16.58
C ALA A 334 40.10 34.54 15.20
N ILE A 335 39.57 33.39 14.74
CA ILE A 335 38.97 33.27 13.37
C ILE A 335 37.44 33.00 13.38
N VAL A 336 36.79 32.84 14.53
CA VAL A 336 35.34 32.55 14.57
C VAL A 336 34.57 33.71 15.21
N GLY A 337 34.02 34.59 14.35
CA GLY A 337 33.06 35.62 14.74
C GLY A 337 31.70 35.05 15.20
N PRO A 338 30.80 35.89 15.75
CA PRO A 338 29.60 35.45 16.46
C PRO A 338 28.57 34.78 15.54
N PRO A 339 27.74 33.86 16.05
CA PRO A 339 26.82 33.07 15.22
C PRO A 339 25.66 33.95 14.72
N ALA A 340 25.61 34.13 13.40
CA ALA A 340 24.45 34.70 12.72
C ALA A 340 23.23 33.78 12.87
N ARG A 341 22.13 34.33 13.40
CA ARG A 341 20.80 33.71 13.43
C ARG A 341 20.38 33.31 12.00
N ARG A 342 20.46 32.03 11.65
CA ARG A 342 19.88 31.52 10.40
C ARG A 342 18.39 31.26 10.59
N VAL A 343 17.61 32.18 10.04
CA VAL A 343 16.20 32.00 9.73
C VAL A 343 16.03 30.73 8.89
N LEU A 344 15.33 29.73 9.43
CA LEU A 344 14.92 28.51 8.73
C LEU A 344 13.86 28.87 7.68
N ARG A 345 14.32 29.28 6.51
CA ARG A 345 13.49 29.39 5.32
C ARG A 345 13.24 27.95 4.84
N ARG A 346 12.04 27.41 5.08
CA ARG A 346 11.56 26.16 4.49
C ARG A 346 11.73 26.25 2.98
N ARG A 347 12.79 25.65 2.44
CA ARG A 347 12.88 25.31 1.03
C ARG A 347 11.92 24.15 0.84
N SER A 348 10.86 24.36 0.06
CA SER A 348 10.06 23.29 -0.51
C SER A 348 11.02 22.28 -1.15
N ALA A 349 11.17 21.12 -0.53
CA ALA A 349 11.92 20.03 -1.13
C ALA A 349 11.22 19.69 -2.44
N LEU A 350 11.92 19.86 -3.56
CA LEU A 350 11.61 19.11 -4.77
C LEU A 350 11.53 17.64 -4.35
N ARG A 351 10.33 17.06 -4.39
CA ARG A 351 10.13 15.61 -4.23
C ARG A 351 10.88 14.95 -5.37
N TYR A 352 12.06 14.41 -5.08
CA TYR A 352 12.76 13.52 -5.99
C TYR A 352 12.08 12.16 -5.85
N GLY A 353 11.54 11.60 -6.94
CA GLY A 353 10.93 10.27 -6.92
C GLY A 353 11.92 9.17 -6.55
N GLY A 354 11.42 7.94 -6.36
CA GLY A 354 12.24 6.76 -6.05
C GLY A 354 12.68 6.68 -4.60
N GLU A 355 12.08 7.44 -3.67
CA GLU A 355 12.39 7.32 -2.24
C GLU A 355 11.88 6.00 -1.63
N THR A 356 10.98 5.31 -2.34
CA THR A 356 10.31 4.07 -1.93
C THR A 356 10.26 3.12 -3.13
N ALA A 357 10.21 1.81 -2.88
CA ALA A 357 10.13 0.79 -3.93
C ALA A 357 8.89 1.00 -4.82
N LEU A 358 7.77 1.39 -4.20
CA LEU A 358 6.51 1.64 -4.88
C LEU A 358 6.46 2.96 -5.68
N GLU A 359 7.30 3.93 -5.35
CA GLU A 359 7.50 5.16 -6.14
C GLU A 359 8.78 5.10 -6.96
N ALA A 360 9.22 3.90 -7.31
CA ALA A 360 10.44 3.68 -8.08
C ALA A 360 10.46 4.57 -9.33
N SER A 361 11.52 5.37 -9.45
CA SER A 361 11.63 6.31 -10.55
C SER A 361 11.94 5.60 -11.85
N PRO A 362 11.25 5.90 -12.96
CA PRO A 362 11.67 5.40 -14.26
C PRO A 362 13.03 6.01 -14.64
N VAL A 363 13.92 5.16 -15.14
CA VAL A 363 15.26 5.49 -15.63
C VAL A 363 15.46 4.87 -16.99
N ARG A 364 16.39 5.41 -17.78
CA ARG A 364 16.66 4.87 -19.13
C ARG A 364 17.35 3.51 -19.08
N ASP A 365 18.31 3.38 -18.17
CA ASP A 365 19.18 2.23 -18.02
C ASP A 365 19.81 2.22 -16.61
N ARG A 366 20.67 1.24 -16.37
CA ARG A 366 21.39 1.09 -15.10
C ARG A 366 22.34 2.25 -14.80
N ASP A 367 22.94 2.86 -15.83
CA ASP A 367 23.89 3.96 -15.65
C ASP A 367 23.17 5.26 -15.25
N ASP A 368 21.98 5.53 -15.79
CA ASP A 368 21.09 6.62 -15.34
C ASP A 368 20.71 6.43 -13.85
N ALA A 369 20.39 5.18 -13.44
CA ALA A 369 20.14 4.88 -12.03
C ALA A 369 21.35 5.17 -11.14
N VAL A 370 22.55 4.70 -11.52
CA VAL A 370 23.81 4.97 -10.81
C VAL A 370 24.04 6.47 -10.66
N ALA A 371 23.90 7.22 -11.76
CA ALA A 371 24.12 8.66 -11.78
C ALA A 371 23.16 9.38 -10.84
N ARG A 372 21.89 8.97 -10.79
CA ARG A 372 20.88 9.58 -9.90
C ARG A 372 21.16 9.31 -8.42
N VAL A 373 21.63 8.12 -8.07
CA VAL A 373 22.05 7.80 -6.69
C VAL A 373 23.28 8.64 -6.29
N ALA A 374 24.29 8.69 -7.15
CA ALA A 374 25.55 9.41 -6.88
C ALA A 374 25.41 10.95 -6.91
N ALA A 375 24.41 11.51 -7.59
CA ALA A 375 24.19 12.95 -7.68
C ALA A 375 23.81 13.61 -6.34
N ARG A 376 23.25 12.85 -5.39
CA ARG A 376 22.84 13.39 -4.09
C ARG A 376 24.03 13.54 -3.14
N LYS A 377 24.11 14.72 -2.51
CA LYS A 377 25.00 14.91 -1.36
C LYS A 377 24.45 14.11 -0.18
N CYS A 378 25.33 13.37 0.49
CA CYS A 378 25.06 12.85 1.81
C CYS A 378 24.77 14.02 2.78
N SER A 379 24.08 13.74 3.88
CA SER A 379 23.78 14.72 4.93
C SER A 379 25.04 15.36 5.53
N CYS A 380 26.18 14.67 5.50
CA CYS A 380 27.48 15.21 5.91
C CYS A 380 28.14 16.14 4.85
N GLY A 381 27.49 16.36 3.70
CA GLY A 381 27.95 17.25 2.64
C GLY A 381 28.81 16.58 1.56
N VAL A 382 29.26 15.34 1.77
CA VAL A 382 30.08 14.56 0.82
C VAL A 382 29.21 13.99 -0.29
N ARG A 383 29.69 14.01 -1.55
CA ARG A 383 29.05 13.29 -2.65
C ARG A 383 29.63 11.88 -2.78
N PRO A 384 28.79 10.84 -2.87
CA PRO A 384 29.25 9.51 -3.24
C PRO A 384 29.74 9.47 -4.69
N THR A 385 30.63 8.53 -4.99
CA THR A 385 31.05 8.25 -6.37
C THR A 385 30.16 7.16 -7.00
N PRO A 386 29.95 7.18 -8.33
CA PRO A 386 29.21 6.14 -9.05
C PRO A 386 29.65 4.70 -8.72
N ALA A 387 30.97 4.48 -8.53
CA ALA A 387 31.53 3.17 -8.20
C ALA A 387 31.14 2.63 -6.82
N GLN A 388 30.59 3.47 -5.94
CA GLN A 388 30.10 3.07 -4.61
C GLN A 388 28.63 2.62 -4.65
N VAL A 389 27.95 2.76 -5.79
CA VAL A 389 26.54 2.40 -5.92
C VAL A 389 26.43 0.89 -6.16
N THR A 390 25.78 0.19 -5.26
CA THR A 390 25.38 -1.22 -5.43
C THR A 390 23.88 -1.31 -5.66
N PHE A 391 23.40 -2.45 -6.13
CA PHE A 391 21.97 -2.65 -6.36
C PHE A 391 21.51 -4.02 -5.86
N SER A 392 20.31 -4.03 -5.34
CA SER A 392 19.50 -5.23 -5.05
C SER A 392 18.21 -5.18 -5.87
N GLU A 393 17.70 -6.34 -6.26
CA GLU A 393 16.35 -6.45 -6.82
C GLU A 393 15.31 -6.48 -5.70
N VAL A 394 14.23 -5.72 -5.88
CA VAL A 394 13.06 -5.73 -5.01
C VAL A 394 11.85 -6.08 -5.86
N ARG A 395 11.17 -7.16 -5.50
CA ARG A 395 10.00 -7.65 -6.24
C ARG A 395 8.71 -7.08 -5.63
N LEU A 396 7.89 -6.46 -6.48
CA LEU A 396 6.60 -5.85 -6.14
C LEU A 396 5.50 -6.50 -6.98
N GLY A 397 5.02 -7.68 -6.57
CA GLY A 397 4.13 -8.48 -7.40
C GLY A 397 4.86 -9.02 -8.64
N GLU A 398 4.34 -8.71 -9.84
CA GLU A 398 4.99 -9.04 -11.12
C GLU A 398 6.09 -8.05 -11.53
N ASP A 399 6.13 -6.87 -10.89
CA ASP A 399 7.14 -5.85 -11.15
C ASP A 399 8.44 -6.16 -10.39
N VAL A 400 9.58 -5.94 -11.06
CA VAL A 400 10.90 -5.95 -10.41
C VAL A 400 11.43 -4.52 -10.46
N VAL A 401 11.75 -3.97 -9.29
CA VAL A 401 12.37 -2.65 -9.16
C VAL A 401 13.77 -2.80 -8.59
N ASP A 402 14.66 -1.91 -8.98
CA ASP A 402 16.06 -1.93 -8.60
C ASP A 402 16.33 -0.94 -7.47
N ALA A 403 16.78 -1.44 -6.33
CA ALA A 403 17.19 -0.64 -5.18
C ALA A 403 18.67 -0.26 -5.29
N GLY A 404 18.95 0.93 -5.82
CA GLY A 404 20.29 1.52 -5.87
C GLY A 404 20.70 2.07 -4.51
N ARG A 405 21.76 1.51 -3.93
CA ARG A 405 22.29 1.82 -2.59
C ARG A 405 23.69 2.41 -2.68
N VAL A 406 23.97 3.43 -1.88
CA VAL A 406 25.34 3.92 -1.68
C VAL A 406 25.62 4.25 -0.22
N THR A 407 26.72 3.73 0.33
CA THR A 407 27.17 4.04 1.69
C THR A 407 28.21 5.14 1.68
N CYS A 408 27.97 6.23 2.42
CA CYS A 408 28.92 7.33 2.53
C CYS A 408 30.17 6.88 3.29
N GLY A 409 31.34 6.89 2.63
CA GLY A 409 32.62 6.52 3.27
C GLY A 409 33.06 7.46 4.41
N THR A 410 32.46 8.64 4.57
CA THR A 410 32.84 9.61 5.61
C THR A 410 31.99 9.50 6.88
N CYS A 411 30.68 9.30 6.76
CA CYS A 411 29.78 9.27 7.91
C CYS A 411 29.03 7.94 8.09
N GLY A 412 29.24 6.97 7.20
CA GLY A 412 28.58 5.66 7.23
C GLY A 412 27.10 5.67 6.83
N LEU A 413 26.48 6.84 6.63
CA LEU A 413 25.08 6.93 6.22
C LEU A 413 24.92 6.43 4.79
N ALA A 414 24.03 5.48 4.60
CA ALA A 414 23.72 4.95 3.29
C ALA A 414 22.40 5.51 2.74
N ASN A 415 22.39 5.78 1.45
CA ASN A 415 21.24 6.32 0.71
C ASN A 415 20.75 5.24 -0.23
N VAL A 416 19.44 4.99 -0.22
CA VAL A 416 18.79 4.01 -1.10
C VAL A 416 17.75 4.71 -1.96
N ARG A 417 17.69 4.36 -3.24
CA ARG A 417 16.67 4.82 -4.19
C ARG A 417 16.23 3.67 -5.06
N TYR A 418 14.95 3.68 -5.40
CA TYR A 418 14.32 2.63 -6.17
C TYR A 418 14.06 3.11 -7.58
N PHE A 419 14.31 2.23 -8.56
CA PHE A 419 14.22 2.56 -9.98
C PHE A 419 13.49 1.47 -10.75
N LYS A 420 12.69 1.88 -11.73
CA LYS A 420 12.17 0.99 -12.77
C LYS A 420 13.15 1.02 -13.94
N VAL A 421 14.06 0.05 -13.99
CA VAL A 421 15.03 -0.09 -15.09
C VAL A 421 14.37 -0.94 -16.19
N PRO A 422 14.30 -0.46 -17.45
CA PRO A 422 13.80 -1.27 -18.56
C PRO A 422 14.63 -2.54 -18.69
N LYS A 423 14.00 -3.71 -18.72
CA LYS A 423 14.69 -4.96 -19.06
C LYS A 423 15.25 -4.80 -20.47
N SER A 424 16.56 -5.02 -20.67
CA SER A 424 17.12 -5.02 -22.01
C SER A 424 16.39 -6.10 -22.81
N SER A 425 15.77 -5.72 -23.93
CA SER A 425 15.24 -6.69 -24.90
C SER A 425 16.40 -7.59 -25.34
N ALA A 426 16.41 -8.82 -24.84
CA ALA A 426 17.33 -9.86 -25.27
C ALA A 426 16.87 -10.45 -26.61
#